data_AF-A0A7R8ZFP3-F1
#
_entry.id   AF-A0A7R8ZFP3-F1
#
_cell.length_a   1.000
_cell.length_b   1.000
_cell.length_c   1.000
_cell.angle_alpha   90.00
_cell.angle_beta   90.00
_cell.angle_gamma   90.00
#
_symmetry.space_group_name_H-M   'P 1'
#
loop_
_entity.id
_entity.type
_entity.pdbx_description
1 polymer ?
#
loop_
_entity_poly.entity_id
_entity_poly.type
_entity_poly.pdbx_seq_one_letter_code
_entity_poly.pdbx_strand_id
1 'polypeptide(L)'
;MMPNMLSSVEEEQDPFEVFPPHVDTSGISTANDLGGSPPPGGKGLVLKTFAELQTLSQTGRKRELKAAVRDNAWPVNSPVRPHLWPLLCRLHANDKSLQEGFYWDMVNQLYGTTGGPQDELDISDKPIMLPPFVEPSHCMAYQLTRRGRAQADRVVSVLGYACPDITYSPALYPITALLLHFMSANYATEAGLRGDAAPQPPCKELAAP
;
A
#
# COMPACT_ATOMS: atom_id res chain seq x y z
N MET A 1 -38.45 20.64 23.88
CA MET A 1 -37.82 20.32 22.58
C MET A 1 -36.84 19.19 22.83
N MET A 2 -37.07 18.04 22.20
CA MET A 2 -36.19 16.86 22.34
C MET A 2 -34.96 17.03 21.44
N PRO A 3 -33.73 16.72 21.88
CA PRO A 3 -32.61 16.53 20.98
C PRO A 3 -32.75 15.19 20.26
N ASN A 4 -32.76 15.27 18.92
CA ASN A 4 -32.84 14.13 18.02
C ASN A 4 -31.53 13.33 18.09
N MET A 5 -31.60 12.10 18.58
CA MET A 5 -30.48 11.14 18.54
C MET A 5 -30.45 10.50 17.16
N LEU A 6 -29.58 10.98 16.27
CA LEU A 6 -29.26 10.25 15.06
C LEU A 6 -28.25 9.15 15.38
N SER A 7 -28.74 7.93 15.23
CA SER A 7 -28.03 6.65 15.30
C SER A 7 -26.78 6.64 14.43
N SER A 8 -25.62 6.42 15.05
CA SER A 8 -24.41 5.99 14.35
C SER A 8 -24.67 4.57 13.88
N VAL A 9 -24.88 4.36 12.58
CA VAL A 9 -24.82 3.03 11.99
C VAL A 9 -23.34 2.68 11.94
N GLU A 10 -22.88 1.94 12.94
CA GLU A 10 -21.60 1.23 12.86
C GLU A 10 -21.79 0.16 11.77
N GLU A 11 -21.25 0.42 10.56
CA GLU A 11 -21.09 -0.62 9.55
C GLU A 11 -20.21 -1.72 10.14
N GLU A 12 -20.83 -2.84 10.54
CA GLU A 12 -20.14 -4.07 10.86
C GLU A 12 -19.32 -4.48 9.61
N GLN A 13 -18.01 -4.24 9.65
CA GLN A 13 -17.08 -4.76 8.65
C GLN A 13 -17.21 -6.28 8.63
N ASP A 14 -17.63 -6.83 7.49
CA ASP A 14 -17.78 -8.27 7.30
C ASP A 14 -16.42 -8.94 7.60
N PRO A 15 -16.33 -9.84 8.59
CA PRO A 15 -15.07 -10.51 8.96
C PRO A 15 -14.50 -11.39 7.84
N PHE A 16 -15.23 -11.60 6.74
CA PHE A 16 -14.79 -12.30 5.54
C PHE A 16 -14.28 -11.37 4.43
N GLU A 17 -14.41 -10.06 4.56
CA GLU A 17 -14.00 -9.09 3.54
C GLU A 17 -12.50 -8.76 3.69
N VAL A 18 -11.67 -9.58 3.04
CA VAL A 18 -10.19 -9.46 3.10
C VAL A 18 -9.65 -8.35 2.20
N PHE A 19 -10.41 -7.96 1.17
CA PHE A 19 -10.02 -6.94 0.20
C PHE A 19 -10.76 -5.63 0.49
N PRO A 20 -10.11 -4.47 0.32
CA PRO A 20 -10.79 -3.18 0.40
C PRO A 20 -11.94 -3.05 -0.63
N PRO A 21 -12.97 -2.22 -0.35
CA PRO A 21 -14.17 -2.09 -1.18
C PRO A 21 -13.90 -1.53 -2.59
N HIS A 22 -12.71 -0.95 -2.83
CA HIS A 22 -12.29 -0.45 -4.13
C HIS A 22 -11.63 -1.52 -5.02
N VAL A 23 -11.62 -2.78 -4.61
CA VAL A 23 -11.09 -3.93 -5.36
C VAL A 23 -12.23 -4.80 -5.89
N ASP A 24 -12.19 -5.14 -7.18
CA ASP A 24 -13.09 -6.11 -7.79
C ASP A 24 -12.59 -7.53 -7.51
N THR A 25 -13.30 -8.25 -6.65
CA THR A 25 -12.92 -9.61 -6.25
C THR A 25 -13.35 -10.67 -7.26
N SER A 26 -14.20 -10.35 -8.23
CA SER A 26 -14.76 -11.31 -9.20
C SER A 26 -13.69 -11.98 -10.08
N GLY A 27 -12.57 -11.28 -10.33
CA GLY A 27 -11.43 -11.78 -11.10
C GLY A 27 -10.31 -12.41 -10.29
N ILE A 28 -10.43 -12.51 -8.96
CA ILE A 28 -9.36 -13.02 -8.08
C ILE A 28 -9.61 -14.50 -7.78
N SER A 29 -8.86 -15.39 -8.44
CA SER A 29 -8.90 -16.82 -8.10
C SER A 29 -8.32 -17.06 -6.71
N THR A 30 -9.12 -17.59 -5.78
CA THR A 30 -8.62 -17.99 -4.46
C THR A 30 -8.09 -19.42 -4.49
N ALA A 31 -7.27 -19.79 -3.50
CA ALA A 31 -6.75 -21.16 -3.38
C ALA A 31 -7.88 -22.21 -3.24
N ASN A 32 -9.07 -21.79 -2.77
CA ASN A 32 -10.27 -22.64 -2.72
C ASN A 32 -10.88 -22.89 -4.10
N ASP A 33 -10.77 -21.94 -5.05
CA ASP A 33 -11.39 -22.04 -6.38
C ASP A 33 -10.59 -22.91 -7.35
N LEU A 34 -9.28 -23.01 -7.16
CA LEU A 34 -8.38 -23.71 -8.09
C LEU A 34 -8.22 -25.21 -7.81
N GLY A 35 -9.00 -25.80 -6.90
CA GLY A 35 -8.89 -27.23 -6.56
C GLY A 35 -7.45 -27.63 -6.20
N GLY A 36 -6.69 -26.67 -5.65
CA GLY A 36 -5.24 -26.76 -5.54
C GLY A 36 -4.83 -27.77 -4.48
N SER A 37 -4.47 -28.97 -4.94
CA SER A 37 -3.58 -29.85 -4.20
C SER A 37 -2.39 -29.01 -3.67
N PRO A 38 -1.92 -29.25 -2.43
CA PRO A 38 -0.81 -28.49 -1.87
C PRO A 38 0.39 -28.54 -2.84
N PRO A 39 1.21 -27.48 -2.92
CA PRO A 39 2.37 -27.46 -3.81
C PRO A 39 3.24 -28.72 -3.58
N PRO A 40 3.77 -29.35 -4.64
CA PRO A 40 4.53 -30.59 -4.52
C PRO A 40 5.87 -30.27 -3.85
N GLY A 41 5.92 -30.39 -2.52
CA GLY A 41 7.14 -30.20 -1.73
C GLY A 41 6.95 -29.59 -0.33
N GLY A 42 5.80 -29.05 0.01
CA GLY A 42 5.55 -28.52 1.35
C GLY A 42 4.90 -29.56 2.26
N LYS A 43 5.63 -30.08 3.25
CA LYS A 43 4.99 -30.59 4.49
C LYS A 43 3.97 -29.54 4.94
N GLY A 44 2.86 -29.93 5.58
CA GLY A 44 1.88 -28.99 6.14
C GLY A 44 2.52 -28.00 7.12
N LEU A 45 3.19 -26.98 6.60
CA LEU A 45 3.90 -25.98 7.33
C LEU A 45 2.83 -25.02 7.80
N VAL A 46 2.67 -24.95 9.12
CA VAL A 46 1.86 -23.93 9.77
C VAL A 46 2.41 -22.59 9.30
N LEU A 47 1.61 -21.88 8.51
CA LEU A 47 1.97 -20.56 8.00
C LEU A 47 2.18 -19.61 9.18
N LYS A 48 3.23 -18.81 9.12
CA LYS A 48 3.51 -17.82 10.16
C LYS A 48 2.38 -16.79 10.25
N THR A 49 2.04 -16.46 11.49
CA THR A 49 1.04 -15.42 11.80
C THR A 49 1.65 -14.03 11.73
N PHE A 50 0.80 -12.99 11.60
CA PHE A 50 1.29 -11.60 11.62
C PHE A 50 2.02 -11.25 12.92
N ALA A 51 1.56 -11.76 14.07
CA ALA A 51 2.19 -11.51 15.38
C ALA A 51 3.66 -11.98 15.44
N GLU A 52 3.96 -13.13 14.84
CA GLU A 52 5.34 -13.63 14.72
C GLU A 52 6.20 -12.72 13.85
N LEU A 53 5.69 -12.29 12.70
CA LEU A 53 6.40 -11.39 11.79
C LEU A 53 6.65 -10.02 12.45
N GLN A 54 5.67 -9.51 13.19
CA GLN A 54 5.78 -8.27 13.95
C GLN A 54 6.86 -8.38 15.03
N THR A 55 6.93 -9.51 15.74
CA THR A 55 7.97 -9.75 16.76
C THR A 55 9.36 -9.82 16.13
N LEU A 56 9.52 -10.49 15.00
CA LEU A 56 10.79 -10.53 14.25
C LEU A 56 11.22 -9.14 13.78
N SER A 57 10.27 -8.30 13.36
CA SER A 57 10.51 -6.91 13.00
C SER A 57 10.98 -6.08 14.19
N GLN A 58 10.25 -6.12 15.31
CA GLN A 58 10.53 -5.32 16.51
C GLN A 58 11.85 -5.72 17.18
N THR A 59 12.24 -6.99 17.11
CA THR A 59 13.51 -7.49 17.65
C THR A 59 14.69 -7.28 16.69
N GLY A 60 14.50 -6.62 15.54
CA GLY A 60 15.56 -6.31 14.60
C GLY A 60 16.09 -7.52 13.81
N ARG A 61 15.41 -8.67 13.86
CA ARG A 61 15.81 -9.93 13.20
C ARG A 61 15.47 -9.92 11.70
N LYS A 62 15.98 -8.93 10.95
CA LYS A 62 15.66 -8.68 9.53
C LYS A 62 15.93 -9.89 8.62
N ARG A 63 17.00 -10.65 8.89
CA ARG A 63 17.36 -11.86 8.10
C ARG A 63 16.28 -12.94 8.22
N GLU A 64 15.75 -13.14 9.40
CA GLU A 64 14.73 -14.15 9.67
C GLU A 64 13.36 -13.73 9.21
N LEU A 65 13.04 -12.43 9.33
CA LEU A 65 11.84 -11.87 8.73
C LEU A 65 11.85 -12.07 7.21
N LYS A 66 12.98 -11.81 6.55
CA LYS A 66 13.14 -12.05 5.11
C LYS A 66 13.00 -13.53 4.74
N ALA A 67 13.54 -14.44 5.54
CA ALA A 67 13.37 -15.89 5.33
C ALA A 67 11.91 -16.28 5.50
N ALA A 68 11.26 -15.83 6.58
CA ALA A 68 9.84 -16.06 6.83
C ALA A 68 8.96 -15.59 5.65
N VAL A 69 9.17 -14.39 5.12
CA VAL A 69 8.39 -13.88 3.98
C VAL A 69 8.60 -14.71 2.71
N ARG A 70 9.80 -15.27 2.50
CA ARG A 70 10.11 -16.10 1.32
C ARG A 70 9.56 -17.53 1.42
N ASP A 71 9.58 -18.09 2.63
CA ASP A 71 9.25 -19.49 2.86
C ASP A 71 7.74 -19.70 3.11
N ASN A 72 6.99 -18.63 3.37
CA ASN A 72 5.54 -18.67 3.63
C ASN A 72 4.74 -18.24 2.39
N ALA A 73 4.09 -19.20 1.74
CA ALA A 73 3.21 -18.96 0.60
C ALA A 73 1.77 -18.68 1.06
N TRP A 74 1.51 -17.53 1.69
CA TRP A 74 0.16 -17.17 2.12
C TRP A 74 -0.81 -17.11 0.91
N PRO A 75 -2.04 -17.66 0.99
CA PRO A 75 -3.06 -17.54 -0.07
C PRO A 75 -3.45 -16.09 -0.34
N VAL A 76 -3.77 -15.68 -1.57
CA VAL A 76 -4.01 -14.26 -1.97
C VAL A 76 -5.01 -13.53 -1.05
N ASN A 77 -6.06 -14.21 -0.60
CA ASN A 77 -7.06 -13.75 0.38
C ASN A 77 -6.65 -13.95 1.85
N SER A 78 -5.35 -14.01 2.16
CA SER A 78 -4.88 -14.15 3.55
C SER A 78 -4.96 -12.81 4.29
N PRO A 79 -5.54 -12.77 5.51
CA PRO A 79 -5.65 -11.56 6.33
C PRO A 79 -4.29 -11.06 6.85
N VAL A 80 -3.21 -11.81 6.63
CA VAL A 80 -1.84 -11.37 6.95
C VAL A 80 -1.38 -10.25 6.03
N ARG A 81 -1.80 -10.24 4.75
CA ARG A 81 -1.29 -9.28 3.74
C ARG A 81 -1.58 -7.82 4.06
N PRO A 82 -2.81 -7.43 4.46
CA PRO A 82 -3.11 -6.05 4.80
C PRO A 82 -2.22 -5.47 5.90
N HIS A 83 -1.74 -6.32 6.81
CA HIS A 83 -0.87 -5.92 7.91
C HIS A 83 0.63 -6.05 7.57
N LEU A 84 0.97 -7.06 6.76
CA LEU A 84 2.35 -7.37 6.38
C LEU A 84 2.93 -6.32 5.46
N TRP A 85 2.20 -5.90 4.41
CA TRP A 85 2.75 -4.96 3.44
C TRP A 85 3.10 -3.60 4.06
N PRO A 86 2.23 -2.95 4.87
CA PRO A 86 2.59 -1.72 5.57
C PRO A 86 3.76 -1.91 6.54
N LEU A 87 3.87 -3.07 7.20
CA LEU A 87 5.03 -3.39 8.04
C LEU A 87 6.33 -3.40 7.22
N LEU A 88 6.34 -4.11 6.09
CA LEU A 88 7.52 -4.23 5.23
C LEU A 88 7.93 -2.89 4.60
N CYS A 89 6.97 -2.10 4.13
CA CYS A 89 7.23 -0.77 3.59
C CYS A 89 7.89 0.14 4.64
N ARG A 90 7.40 0.11 5.89
CA ARG A 90 7.97 0.91 6.99
C ARG A 90 9.38 0.50 7.41
N LEU A 91 9.81 -0.74 7.20
CA LEU A 91 11.17 -1.17 7.54
C LEU A 91 12.27 -0.41 6.79
N HIS A 92 11.92 0.17 5.65
CA HIS A 92 12.80 0.95 4.80
C HIS A 92 12.54 2.46 4.91
N ALA A 93 11.58 2.88 5.76
CA ALA A 93 11.33 4.28 6.03
C ALA A 93 12.49 4.84 6.85
N ASN A 94 13.39 5.57 6.17
CA ASN A 94 14.57 6.17 6.76
C ASN A 94 14.26 7.60 7.29
N ASP A 95 13.18 7.75 8.06
CA ASP A 95 12.94 8.85 9.02
C ASP A 95 11.56 8.71 9.67
N LYS A 96 11.37 9.33 10.84
CA LYS A 96 10.08 9.49 11.53
C LYS A 96 9.17 10.54 10.87
N SER A 97 9.38 10.87 9.59
CA SER A 97 8.96 12.16 9.02
C SER A 97 7.69 12.16 8.18
N LEU A 98 6.95 11.06 8.09
CA LEU A 98 5.57 11.14 7.62
C LEU A 98 4.68 11.20 8.85
N GLN A 99 4.46 12.43 9.30
CA GLN A 99 3.48 12.70 10.35
C GLN A 99 2.11 12.21 9.87
N GLU A 100 1.32 11.68 10.81
CA GLU A 100 -0.07 11.34 10.58
C GLU A 100 -0.78 12.55 9.94
N GLY A 101 -1.40 12.34 8.78
CA GLY A 101 -2.07 13.41 8.03
C GLY A 101 -1.26 14.03 6.88
N PHE A 102 0.04 13.74 6.72
CA PHE A 102 0.84 14.32 5.61
C PHE A 102 0.22 14.06 4.23
N TYR A 103 -0.24 12.83 3.98
CA TYR A 103 -0.93 12.50 2.73
C TYR A 103 -2.14 13.40 2.51
N TRP A 104 -2.96 13.57 3.55
CA TRP A 104 -4.16 14.39 3.49
C TRP A 104 -3.87 15.86 3.30
N ASP A 105 -2.79 16.37 3.91
CA ASP A 105 -2.32 17.73 3.68
C ASP A 105 -1.94 17.94 2.21
N MET A 106 -1.26 16.97 1.58
CA MET A 106 -0.91 17.03 0.15
C MET A 106 -2.13 16.92 -0.76
N VAL A 107 -3.08 16.05 -0.43
CA VAL A 107 -4.35 15.94 -1.16
C VAL A 107 -5.10 17.28 -1.10
N ASN A 108 -5.19 17.89 0.08
CA ASN A 108 -5.83 19.19 0.26
C ASN A 108 -5.12 20.31 -0.50
N GLN A 109 -3.79 20.27 -0.59
CA GLN A 109 -3.01 21.23 -1.38
C GLN A 109 -3.26 21.08 -2.89
N LEU A 110 -3.37 19.85 -3.40
CA LEU A 110 -3.55 19.57 -4.82
C LEU A 110 -5.00 19.75 -5.30
N TYR A 111 -5.97 19.39 -4.47
CA TYR A 111 -7.38 19.27 -4.87
C TYR A 111 -8.35 20.16 -4.06
N GLY A 112 -7.88 20.84 -3.01
CA GLY A 112 -8.70 21.65 -2.11
C GLY A 112 -9.28 20.85 -0.93
N THR A 113 -10.02 21.53 -0.04
CA THR A 113 -10.49 21.03 1.27
C THR A 113 -11.56 19.92 1.23
N THR A 114 -11.93 19.44 0.04
CA THR A 114 -12.88 18.33 -0.18
C THR A 114 -12.18 16.96 -0.27
N GLY A 115 -10.97 16.87 0.27
CA GLY A 115 -10.13 15.68 0.15
C GLY A 115 -9.70 15.13 1.49
N GLY A 116 -10.45 15.35 2.58
CA GLY A 116 -10.08 14.83 3.90
C GLY A 116 -10.33 13.32 4.07
N PRO A 117 -10.00 12.75 5.23
CA PRO A 117 -10.26 11.34 5.55
C PRO A 117 -11.74 10.94 5.43
N GLN A 118 -12.65 11.86 5.73
CA GLN A 118 -14.11 11.67 5.57
C GLN A 118 -14.55 11.70 4.10
N ASP A 119 -13.74 12.28 3.22
CA ASP A 119 -13.99 12.40 1.78
C ASP A 119 -13.26 11.33 0.96
N GLU A 120 -12.68 10.30 1.60
CA GLU A 120 -12.23 9.09 0.89
C GLU A 120 -13.35 8.51 0.03
N LEU A 121 -14.62 8.69 0.45
CA LEU A 121 -15.78 8.23 -0.28
C LEU A 121 -16.14 9.14 -1.48
N ASP A 122 -15.83 10.43 -1.44
CA ASP A 122 -16.12 11.41 -2.50
C ASP A 122 -14.89 11.69 -3.38
N ILE A 123 -14.36 10.63 -3.99
CA ILE A 123 -13.35 10.79 -5.04
C ILE A 123 -14.07 11.27 -6.28
N SER A 124 -13.88 12.55 -6.61
CA SER A 124 -14.43 13.15 -7.82
C SER A 124 -14.15 12.25 -9.03
N ASP A 125 -15.20 11.96 -9.78
CA ASP A 125 -15.17 11.17 -11.03
C ASP A 125 -14.40 11.86 -12.18
N LYS A 126 -13.86 13.05 -11.92
CA LYS A 126 -13.07 13.80 -12.89
C LYS A 126 -11.75 13.08 -13.16
N PRO A 127 -11.34 12.95 -14.43
CA PRO A 127 -10.07 12.32 -14.76
C PRO A 127 -8.92 13.15 -14.17
N ILE A 128 -8.06 12.50 -13.40
CA ILE A 128 -6.84 13.10 -12.88
C ILE A 128 -5.77 13.00 -13.96
N MET A 129 -5.12 14.12 -14.27
CA MET A 129 -3.96 14.13 -15.16
C MET A 129 -2.77 13.54 -14.41
N LEU A 130 -2.26 12.39 -14.88
CA LEU A 130 -1.12 11.75 -14.24
C LEU A 130 0.19 12.53 -14.47
N PRO A 131 1.11 12.54 -13.49
CA PRO A 131 2.43 13.14 -13.66
C PRO A 131 3.25 12.52 -14.81
N PRO A 132 4.17 13.28 -15.43
CA PRO A 132 4.90 12.82 -16.61
C PRO A 132 5.89 11.67 -16.36
N PHE A 133 6.24 11.39 -15.10
CA PHE A 133 7.13 10.27 -14.78
C PHE A 133 6.44 8.90 -14.92
N VAL A 134 5.11 8.84 -15.01
CA VAL A 134 4.43 7.58 -15.30
C VAL A 134 4.40 7.33 -16.79
N GLU A 135 4.36 6.06 -17.16
CA GLU A 135 4.16 5.67 -18.55
C GLU A 135 2.72 5.19 -18.75
N PRO A 136 1.90 5.89 -19.57
CA PRO A 136 0.49 5.55 -19.76
C PRO A 136 0.26 4.11 -20.23
N SER A 137 1.18 3.57 -21.06
CA SER A 137 1.14 2.19 -21.54
C SER A 137 1.34 1.15 -20.42
N HIS A 138 1.91 1.56 -19.29
CA HIS A 138 2.22 0.72 -18.14
C HIS A 138 1.40 1.07 -16.90
N CYS A 139 0.29 1.82 -17.05
CA CYS A 139 -0.67 2.08 -15.98
C CYS A 139 -1.56 0.84 -15.69
N MET A 140 -0.95 -0.26 -15.27
CA MET A 140 -1.64 -1.51 -14.95
C MET A 140 -2.43 -1.38 -13.63
N ALA A 141 -3.75 -1.39 -13.73
CA ALA A 141 -4.67 -1.28 -12.59
C ALA A 141 -5.07 -2.63 -11.96
N TYR A 142 -4.75 -3.76 -12.59
CA TYR A 142 -5.17 -5.10 -12.16
C TYR A 142 -6.69 -5.17 -11.90
N GLN A 143 -7.10 -5.64 -10.72
CA GLN A 143 -8.49 -5.80 -10.32
C GLN A 143 -9.02 -4.58 -9.55
N LEU A 144 -8.43 -3.40 -9.71
CA LEU A 144 -9.01 -2.18 -9.13
C LEU A 144 -10.28 -1.79 -9.87
N THR A 145 -11.31 -1.44 -9.10
CA THR A 145 -12.54 -0.82 -9.62
C THR A 145 -12.24 0.56 -10.22
N ARG A 146 -13.23 1.20 -10.86
CA ARG A 146 -13.10 2.60 -11.31
C ARG A 146 -12.69 3.54 -10.17
N ARG A 147 -13.24 3.32 -8.97
CA ARG A 147 -12.91 4.04 -7.74
C ARG A 147 -11.47 3.76 -7.30
N GLY A 148 -11.03 2.51 -7.31
CA GLY A 148 -9.66 2.14 -6.97
C GLY A 148 -8.61 2.72 -7.93
N ARG A 149 -8.95 2.82 -9.23
CA ARG A 149 -8.10 3.53 -10.21
C ARG A 149 -7.95 5.00 -9.90
N ALA A 150 -9.07 5.69 -9.58
CA ALA A 150 -9.01 7.10 -9.18
C ALA A 150 -8.18 7.32 -7.89
N GLN A 151 -8.21 6.36 -6.95
CA GLN A 151 -7.30 6.36 -5.80
C GLN A 151 -5.83 6.21 -6.21
N ALA A 152 -5.51 5.27 -7.11
CA ALA A 152 -4.16 5.10 -7.63
C ALA A 152 -3.65 6.38 -8.31
N ASP A 153 -4.49 7.00 -9.15
CA ASP A 153 -4.17 8.25 -9.84
C ASP A 153 -3.86 9.38 -8.85
N ARG A 154 -4.68 9.51 -7.79
CA ARG A 154 -4.48 10.49 -6.71
C ARG A 154 -3.19 10.23 -5.95
N VAL A 155 -2.93 9.00 -5.53
CA VAL A 155 -1.70 8.64 -4.81
C VAL A 155 -0.47 9.00 -5.64
N VAL A 156 -0.45 8.61 -6.91
CA VAL A 156 0.67 8.89 -7.81
C VAL A 156 0.85 10.40 -8.04
N SER A 157 -0.25 11.15 -8.13
CA SER A 157 -0.21 12.61 -8.25
C SER A 157 0.36 13.28 -6.99
N VAL A 158 -0.02 12.80 -5.80
CA VAL A 158 0.55 13.24 -4.51
C VAL A 158 2.04 12.93 -4.45
N LEU A 159 2.47 11.73 -4.86
CA LEU A 159 3.88 11.36 -4.94
C LEU A 159 4.66 12.30 -5.87
N GLY A 160 4.08 12.65 -7.02
CA GLY A 160 4.70 13.57 -7.96
C GLY A 160 4.88 14.99 -7.43
N TYR A 161 3.94 15.43 -6.60
CA TYR A 161 4.03 16.73 -5.95
C TYR A 161 5.04 16.73 -4.80
N ALA A 162 5.03 15.69 -3.97
CA ALA A 162 5.89 15.58 -2.80
C ALA A 162 7.35 15.19 -3.13
N CYS A 163 7.57 14.49 -4.25
CA CYS A 163 8.88 14.04 -4.69
C CYS A 163 9.19 14.55 -6.11
N PRO A 164 9.55 15.84 -6.27
CA PRO A 164 9.83 16.44 -7.59
C PRO A 164 11.05 15.82 -8.30
N ASP A 165 11.92 15.13 -7.56
CA ASP A 165 13.10 14.45 -8.10
C ASP A 165 12.75 13.20 -8.93
N ILE A 166 11.53 12.68 -8.79
CA ILE A 166 11.04 11.55 -9.59
C ILE A 166 10.75 12.05 -11.01
N THR A 167 11.71 11.82 -11.91
CA THR A 167 11.62 12.26 -13.31
C THR A 167 11.12 11.17 -14.26
N TYR A 168 11.35 9.89 -13.94
CA TYR A 168 10.85 8.75 -14.71
C TYR A 168 10.73 7.51 -13.82
N SER A 169 9.51 6.99 -13.65
CA SER A 169 9.23 5.81 -12.83
C SER A 169 7.96 5.07 -13.33
N PRO A 170 8.05 4.34 -14.45
CA PRO A 170 6.91 3.63 -15.04
C PRO A 170 6.34 2.54 -14.12
N ALA A 171 7.16 2.01 -13.21
CA ALA A 171 6.77 0.97 -12.25
C ALA A 171 5.94 1.52 -11.07
N LEU A 172 5.96 2.84 -10.83
CA LEU A 172 5.31 3.42 -9.65
C LEU A 172 3.80 3.19 -9.65
N TYR A 173 3.16 3.34 -10.81
CA TYR A 173 1.72 3.15 -10.94
C TYR A 173 1.31 1.68 -10.71
N PRO A 174 1.90 0.66 -11.38
CA PRO A 174 1.61 -0.74 -11.07
C PRO A 174 1.86 -1.13 -9.61
N ILE A 175 2.93 -0.63 -8.98
CA ILE A 175 3.23 -0.93 -7.57
C ILE A 175 2.15 -0.32 -6.67
N THR A 176 1.77 0.93 -6.93
CA THR A 176 0.70 1.61 -6.19
C THR A 176 -0.61 0.84 -6.31
N ALA A 177 -0.95 0.42 -7.54
CA ALA A 177 -2.14 -0.37 -7.80
C ALA A 177 -2.13 -1.69 -7.02
N LEU A 178 -1.00 -2.42 -6.98
CA LEU A 178 -0.86 -3.66 -6.20
C LEU A 178 -1.01 -3.43 -4.69
N LEU A 179 -0.42 -2.36 -4.16
CA LEU A 179 -0.53 -2.03 -2.73
C LEU A 179 -1.99 -1.76 -2.36
N LEU A 180 -2.72 -1.00 -3.18
CA LEU A 180 -4.14 -0.69 -2.96
C LEU A 180 -5.05 -1.94 -2.90
N HIS A 181 -4.61 -3.10 -3.37
CA HIS A 181 -5.37 -4.34 -3.17
C HIS A 181 -5.37 -4.82 -1.71
N PHE A 182 -4.42 -4.36 -0.89
CA PHE A 182 -4.26 -4.86 0.47
C PHE A 182 -4.24 -3.74 1.52
N MET A 183 -4.08 -2.47 1.12
CA MET A 183 -4.02 -1.33 2.05
C MET A 183 -4.77 -0.11 1.50
N SER A 184 -5.05 0.87 2.37
CA SER A 184 -5.62 2.16 1.98
C SER A 184 -4.61 3.07 1.28
N ALA A 185 -5.10 4.12 0.63
CA ALA A 185 -4.30 5.08 -0.13
C ALA A 185 -3.22 5.78 0.70
N ASN A 186 -3.50 6.04 1.98
CA ASN A 186 -2.56 6.67 2.91
C ASN A 186 -1.29 5.83 3.04
N TYR A 187 -1.44 4.53 3.33
CA TYR A 187 -0.31 3.60 3.48
C TYR A 187 0.43 3.36 2.15
N ALA A 188 -0.29 3.37 1.03
CA ALA A 188 0.34 3.23 -0.28
C ALA A 188 1.26 4.42 -0.62
N THR A 189 0.86 5.64 -0.25
CA THR A 189 1.70 6.84 -0.45
C THR A 189 2.94 6.79 0.43
N GLU A 190 2.82 6.39 1.70
CA GLU A 190 3.97 6.22 2.59
C GLU A 190 5.01 5.25 2.04
N ALA A 191 4.56 4.19 1.35
CA ALA A 191 5.44 3.24 0.70
C ALA A 191 6.17 3.83 -0.53
N GLY A 192 5.52 4.74 -1.28
CA GLY A 192 6.05 5.31 -2.52
C GLY A 192 7.04 6.47 -2.33
N LEU A 193 6.89 7.30 -1.30
CA LEU A 193 7.69 8.53 -1.08
C LEU A 193 9.17 8.30 -0.75
N ARG A 194 9.64 7.05 -0.61
CA ARG A 194 11.01 6.77 -0.12
C ARG A 194 11.80 5.78 -0.96
N GLY A 195 11.29 5.42 -2.14
CA GLY A 195 11.92 4.45 -3.04
C GLY A 195 13.31 4.84 -3.59
N ASP A 196 13.80 6.07 -3.38
CA ASP A 196 14.99 6.58 -4.08
C ASP A 196 16.00 7.36 -3.22
N ALA A 197 16.16 7.00 -1.94
CA ALA A 197 17.27 7.49 -1.14
C ALA A 197 18.16 6.33 -0.68
N ALA A 198 18.95 5.79 -1.61
CA ALA A 198 20.12 5.01 -1.23
C ALA A 198 21.05 5.92 -0.41
N PRO A 199 21.44 5.54 0.83
CA PRO A 199 22.48 6.29 1.53
C PRO A 199 23.77 6.13 0.73
N GLN A 200 24.24 7.21 0.09
CA GLN A 200 25.60 7.22 -0.44
C GLN A 200 26.55 6.90 0.73
N PRO A 201 27.46 5.92 0.59
CA PRO A 201 28.50 5.73 1.58
C PRO A 201 29.33 7.01 1.65
N PRO A 202 29.81 7.43 2.83
CA PRO A 202 30.68 8.59 2.93
C PRO A 202 31.91 8.31 2.06
N CYS A 203 32.08 9.12 1.00
CA CYS A 203 33.32 9.20 0.25
C CYS A 203 34.42 9.49 1.26
N LYS A 204 35.21 8.46 1.60
CA LYS A 204 36.48 8.66 2.28
C LYS A 204 37.34 9.44 1.31
N GLU A 205 37.49 10.72 1.59
CA GLU A 205 38.50 11.58 0.99
C GLU A 205 39.84 10.89 1.24
N LEU A 206 40.38 10.25 0.19
CA LEU A 206 41.76 9.78 0.18
C LEU A 206 42.61 11.05 0.25
N ALA A 207 43.12 11.35 1.44
CA ALA A 207 44.31 12.15 1.57
C ALA A 207 45.42 11.46 0.77
N ALA A 208 45.75 12.03 -0.39
CA ALA A 208 46.93 11.69 -1.16
C ALA A 208 48.17 12.39 -0.54
N PRO A 209 49.38 11.86 -0.77
CA PRO A 209 50.52 11.93 0.15
C PRO A 209 51.18 13.29 0.30
#